data_AF-A0AAD7L528-F1
#
_entry.id   AF-A0AAD7L528-F1
#
_cell.length_a   1.000
_cell.length_b   1.000
_cell.length_c   1.000
_cell.angle_alpha   90.00
_cell.angle_beta   90.00
_cell.angle_gamma   90.00
#
_symmetry.space_group_name_H-M   'P 1'
#
loop_
_entity.id
_entity.type
_entity.pdbx_description
1 polymer ?
#
loop_
_entity_poly.entity_id
_entity_poly.type
_entity_poly.pdbx_seq_one_letter_code
_entity_poly.pdbx_strand_id
1 'polypeptide(L)'
;MGKTHKDHQSPPSPPLPAPRAFSLYGVVQSLKRVHRTNPTNLTDLIFKTLSRLIKANLLATLKELLRQDQCGLALQVFSTVRSEYKVDLSLYSEMVHALARNVMTEDIDHLILDLEMEGGIECDNKGIIDLTQGVIGADRRESTVRIYGLMKKSGCGSSIQSDE
;
A
#
# COMPACT_ATOMS: atom_id res chain seq x y z
N MET A 1 33.38 -9.57 41.77
CA MET A 1 33.65 -8.59 40.68
C MET A 1 32.80 -8.95 39.47
N GLY A 2 31.77 -8.15 39.18
CA GLY A 2 30.86 -8.36 38.05
C GLY A 2 31.48 -7.95 36.72
N LYS A 3 31.26 -8.76 35.68
CA LYS A 3 31.54 -8.38 34.30
C LYS A 3 30.24 -7.89 33.68
N THR A 4 30.25 -6.65 33.22
CA THR A 4 29.13 -5.97 32.58
C THR A 4 28.88 -6.55 31.19
N HIS A 5 27.65 -7.01 30.97
CA HIS A 5 27.12 -7.35 29.66
C HIS A 5 26.91 -6.03 28.90
N LYS A 6 27.61 -5.83 27.77
CA LYS A 6 27.34 -4.72 26.87
C LYS A 6 26.29 -5.18 25.87
N ASP A 7 25.06 -4.70 26.05
CA ASP A 7 24.00 -4.82 25.07
C ASP A 7 24.45 -4.20 23.74
N HIS A 8 24.51 -5.03 22.69
CA HIS A 8 24.67 -4.57 21.31
C HIS A 8 23.31 -4.06 20.83
N GLN A 9 23.01 -2.80 21.13
CA GLN A 9 21.91 -2.09 20.48
C GLN A 9 22.32 -1.82 19.03
N SER A 10 21.69 -2.49 18.07
CA SER A 10 21.82 -2.14 16.65
C SER A 10 21.43 -0.67 16.44
N PRO A 11 22.18 0.08 15.61
CA PRO A 11 21.87 1.48 15.35
C PRO A 11 20.50 1.63 14.68
N PRO A 12 19.76 2.71 14.98
CA PRO A 12 18.48 2.98 14.33
C PRO A 12 18.69 3.13 12.82
N SER A 13 17.85 2.45 12.03
CA SER A 13 17.87 2.51 10.57
C SER A 13 17.76 3.97 10.09
N PRO A 14 18.54 4.38 9.09
CA PRO A 14 18.46 5.73 8.53
C PRO A 14 17.06 5.99 7.94
N PRO A 15 16.56 7.23 8.00
CA PRO A 15 15.26 7.56 7.45
C PRO A 15 15.28 7.34 5.92
N LEU A 16 14.43 6.44 5.45
CA LEU A 16 14.11 6.32 4.03
C LEU A 16 13.51 7.64 3.55
N PRO A 17 13.82 8.11 2.32
CA PRO A 17 13.27 9.35 1.81
C PRO A 17 11.75 9.26 1.80
N ALA A 18 11.10 10.14 2.55
CA ALA A 18 9.64 10.22 2.61
C ALA A 18 9.09 10.34 1.18
N PRO A 19 8.03 9.60 0.82
CA PRO A 19 7.37 9.77 -0.46
C PRO A 19 6.93 11.23 -0.55
N ARG A 20 7.47 11.95 -1.54
CA ARG A 20 7.28 13.40 -1.65
C ARG A 20 5.83 13.66 -2.05
N ALA A 21 4.99 14.01 -1.09
CA ALA A 21 3.76 14.73 -1.38
C ALA A 21 4.14 15.98 -2.21
N PHE A 22 3.36 16.27 -3.25
CA PHE A 22 3.63 17.43 -4.09
C PHE A 22 3.21 18.68 -3.35
N SER A 23 4.13 19.64 -3.17
CA SER A 23 3.77 20.95 -2.65
C SER A 23 2.75 21.63 -3.58
N LEU A 24 1.88 22.47 -3.02
CA LEU A 24 0.90 23.24 -3.79
C LEU A 24 1.57 24.03 -4.93
N TYR A 25 2.76 24.57 -4.68
CA TYR A 25 3.58 25.22 -5.70
C TYR A 25 3.94 24.25 -6.84
N GLY A 26 4.40 23.03 -6.53
CA GLY A 26 4.72 22.02 -7.53
C GLY A 26 3.51 21.59 -8.37
N VAL A 27 2.32 21.53 -7.76
CA VAL A 27 1.05 21.29 -8.47
C VAL A 27 0.78 22.40 -9.48
N VAL A 28 0.84 23.67 -9.05
CA VAL A 28 0.62 24.83 -9.94
C VAL A 28 1.62 24.87 -11.10
N GLN A 29 2.90 24.60 -10.84
CA GLN A 29 3.92 24.57 -11.90
C GLN A 29 3.70 23.42 -12.89
N SER A 30 3.23 22.27 -12.42
CA SER A 30 2.89 21.12 -13.27
C SER A 30 1.73 21.47 -14.21
N LEU A 31 0.70 22.16 -13.71
CA LEU A 31 -0.44 22.62 -14.51
C LEU A 31 -0.03 23.69 -15.55
N LYS A 32 0.79 24.66 -15.16
CA LYS A 32 1.32 25.68 -16.09
C LYS A 32 2.12 25.05 -17.23
N ARG A 33 2.90 24.01 -16.94
CA ARG A 33 3.67 23.28 -17.94
C ARG A 33 2.76 22.59 -18.95
N VAL A 34 1.74 21.88 -18.45
CA VAL A 34 0.73 21.19 -19.26
C VAL A 34 0.03 22.15 -20.24
N HIS A 35 -0.38 23.32 -19.75
CA HIS A 35 -1.01 24.35 -20.58
C HIS A 35 -0.10 24.82 -21.72
N ARG A 36 1.20 24.98 -21.48
CA ARG A 36 2.13 25.48 -22.51
C ARG A 36 2.40 24.46 -23.62
N THR A 37 2.28 23.18 -23.33
CA THR A 37 2.68 22.11 -24.25
C THR A 37 1.61 21.67 -25.24
N ASN A 38 0.30 21.74 -24.91
CA ASN A 38 -0.78 21.28 -25.80
C ASN A 38 -2.08 22.07 -25.60
N PRO A 39 -2.42 23.03 -26.48
CA PRO A 39 -3.66 23.81 -26.36
C PRO A 39 -4.92 23.04 -26.82
N THR A 40 -4.77 22.08 -27.73
CA THR A 40 -5.87 21.21 -28.20
C THR A 40 -6.02 20.03 -27.23
N ASN A 41 -7.21 19.85 -26.64
CA ASN A 41 -7.51 18.89 -25.54
C ASN A 41 -6.97 19.27 -24.15
N LEU A 42 -6.79 20.57 -23.89
CA LEU A 42 -6.30 21.09 -22.61
C LEU A 42 -7.11 20.59 -21.39
N THR A 43 -8.44 20.52 -21.51
CA THR A 43 -9.33 20.12 -20.42
C THR A 43 -9.07 18.69 -19.95
N ASP A 44 -9.07 17.71 -20.86
CA ASP A 44 -8.80 16.30 -20.54
C ASP A 44 -7.38 16.11 -19.95
N LEU A 45 -6.40 16.83 -20.50
CA LEU A 45 -5.03 16.77 -20.01
C LEU A 45 -4.87 17.38 -18.60
N ILE A 46 -5.57 18.48 -18.32
CA ILE A 46 -5.65 19.06 -16.97
C ILE A 46 -6.31 18.08 -16.00
N PHE A 47 -7.45 17.48 -16.37
CA PHE A 47 -8.14 16.50 -15.52
C PHE A 47 -7.26 15.30 -15.20
N LYS A 48 -6.60 14.70 -16.20
CA LYS A 48 -5.65 13.60 -16.00
C LYS A 48 -4.48 14.01 -15.11
N THR A 49 -3.97 15.23 -15.27
CA THR A 49 -2.88 15.75 -14.45
C THR A 49 -3.30 15.95 -13.00
N LEU A 50 -4.47 16.56 -12.77
CA LEU A 50 -5.03 16.76 -11.43
C LEU A 50 -5.32 15.43 -10.74
N SER A 51 -5.99 14.49 -11.43
CA SER A 51 -6.29 13.16 -10.90
C SER A 51 -5.02 12.43 -10.46
N ARG A 52 -3.98 12.42 -11.30
CA ARG A 52 -2.68 11.82 -10.95
C ARG A 52 -2.00 12.50 -9.77
N LEU A 53 -2.05 13.84 -9.70
CA LEU A 53 -1.47 14.60 -8.59
C LEU A 53 -2.22 14.36 -7.28
N ILE A 54 -3.54 14.32 -7.30
CA ILE A 54 -4.37 14.02 -6.12
C ILE A 54 -4.07 12.60 -5.65
N LYS A 55 -4.11 11.61 -6.55
CA LYS A 55 -3.74 10.22 -6.21
C LYS A 55 -2.36 10.15 -5.57
N ALA A 56 -1.35 10.79 -6.17
CA ALA A 56 0.01 10.76 -5.64
C ALA A 56 0.14 11.41 -4.26
N ASN A 57 -0.58 12.51 -4.01
CA ASN A 57 -0.60 13.13 -2.69
C ASN A 57 -1.30 12.26 -1.64
N LEU A 58 -2.43 11.64 -1.98
CA LEU A 58 -3.13 10.73 -1.07
C LEU A 58 -2.25 9.53 -0.71
N LEU A 59 -1.56 8.93 -1.69
CA LEU A 59 -0.62 7.84 -1.44
C LEU A 59 0.57 8.28 -0.58
N ALA A 60 1.12 9.48 -0.82
CA ALA A 60 2.21 10.00 0.00
C ALA A 60 1.76 10.26 1.44
N THR A 61 0.57 10.84 1.63
CA THR A 61 -0.04 11.03 2.96
C THR A 61 -0.25 9.70 3.66
N LEU A 62 -0.82 8.71 2.97
CA LEU A 62 -1.04 7.39 3.52
C LEU A 62 0.28 6.74 3.98
N LYS A 63 1.31 6.77 3.14
CA LYS A 63 2.62 6.22 3.49
C LYS A 63 3.25 6.91 4.69
N GLU A 64 3.09 8.23 4.79
CA GLU A 64 3.58 8.97 5.95
C GLU A 64 2.79 8.64 7.22
N LEU A 65 1.47 8.46 7.14
CA LEU A 65 0.65 7.99 8.27
C LEU A 65 1.09 6.59 8.72
N LEU A 66 1.31 5.67 7.78
CA LEU A 66 1.80 4.31 8.07
C LEU A 66 3.20 4.33 8.69
N ARG A 67 4.07 5.24 8.25
CA ARG A 67 5.42 5.43 8.83
C ARG A 67 5.37 5.97 10.27
N GLN A 68 4.33 6.73 10.60
CA GLN A 68 4.09 7.27 11.95
C GLN A 68 3.18 6.36 12.80
N ASP A 69 2.86 5.15 12.30
CA ASP A 69 1.96 4.19 12.94
C ASP A 69 0.58 4.81 13.30
N GLN A 70 0.13 5.82 12.56
CA GLN A 70 -1.20 6.43 12.70
C GLN A 70 -2.26 5.58 11.99
N CYS A 71 -2.38 4.31 12.36
CA CYS A 71 -3.16 3.30 11.64
C CYS A 71 -4.65 3.64 11.49
N GLY A 72 -5.29 4.23 12.50
CA GLY A 72 -6.70 4.64 12.39
C GLY A 72 -6.93 5.70 11.30
N LEU A 73 -6.05 6.70 11.21
CA LEU A 73 -6.09 7.69 10.12
C LEU A 73 -5.72 7.07 8.77
N ALA A 74 -4.74 6.16 8.77
CA ALA A 74 -4.33 5.45 7.57
C ALA A 74 -5.48 4.63 6.97
N LEU A 75 -6.29 3.94 7.79
CA LEU A 75 -7.48 3.21 7.34
C LEU A 75 -8.51 4.14 6.66
N GLN A 76 -8.75 5.33 7.22
CA GLN A 76 -9.67 6.31 6.61
C GLN A 76 -9.16 6.81 5.26
N VAL A 77 -7.87 7.15 5.17
CA VAL A 77 -7.24 7.59 3.91
C VAL A 77 -7.22 6.46 2.89
N PHE A 78 -6.90 5.23 3.31
CA PHE A 78 -6.88 4.06 2.46
C PHE A 78 -8.26 3.76 1.87
N SER A 79 -9.31 3.81 2.69
CA SER A 79 -10.71 3.67 2.23
C SER A 79 -11.06 4.70 1.15
N THR A 80 -10.65 5.96 1.33
CA THR A 80 -10.83 7.02 0.33
C THR A 80 -10.05 6.75 -0.96
N VAL A 81 -8.80 6.28 -0.84
CA VAL A 81 -7.98 5.93 -2.01
C VAL A 81 -8.65 4.81 -2.80
N ARG A 82 -9.21 3.82 -2.11
CA ARG A 82 -9.81 2.63 -2.71
C ARG A 82 -11.17 2.90 -3.36
N SER A 83 -11.95 3.86 -2.84
CA SER A 83 -13.22 4.27 -3.48
C SER A 83 -12.99 5.05 -4.77
N GLU A 84 -11.89 5.78 -4.87
CA GLU A 84 -11.59 6.69 -6.01
C GLU A 84 -10.64 6.05 -7.03
N TYR A 85 -9.79 5.13 -6.61
CA TYR A 85 -8.71 4.58 -7.43
C TYR A 85 -8.55 3.08 -7.23
N LYS A 86 -8.17 2.37 -8.31
CA LYS A 86 -7.66 1.01 -8.20
C LYS A 86 -6.37 1.00 -7.38
N VAL A 87 -6.34 0.13 -6.38
CA VAL A 87 -5.24 -0.10 -5.44
C VAL A 87 -4.56 -1.44 -5.78
N ASP A 88 -3.23 -1.51 -5.62
CA ASP A 88 -2.46 -2.73 -5.82
C ASP A 88 -2.28 -3.51 -4.51
N LEU A 89 -1.89 -4.78 -4.63
CA LEU A 89 -1.67 -5.66 -3.47
C LEU A 89 -0.49 -5.20 -2.60
N SER A 90 0.46 -4.46 -3.16
CA SER A 90 1.58 -3.89 -2.41
C SER A 90 1.09 -2.90 -1.36
N LEU A 91 0.13 -2.04 -1.69
CA LEU A 91 -0.44 -1.10 -0.72
C LEU A 91 -1.27 -1.83 0.35
N TYR A 92 -2.00 -2.89 -0.02
CA TYR A 92 -2.67 -3.76 0.94
C TYR A 92 -1.66 -4.41 1.91
N SER A 93 -0.52 -4.89 1.41
CA SER A 93 0.55 -5.44 2.25
C SER A 93 1.13 -4.39 3.21
N GLU A 94 1.40 -3.17 2.73
CA GLU A 94 1.86 -2.05 3.58
C GLU A 94 0.87 -1.77 4.73
N MET A 95 -0.43 -1.80 4.45
CA MET A 95 -1.49 -1.66 5.46
C MET A 95 -1.46 -2.82 6.47
N VAL A 96 -1.47 -4.07 6.00
CA VAL A 96 -1.47 -5.26 6.88
C VAL A 96 -0.26 -5.26 7.79
N HIS A 97 0.93 -4.96 7.27
CA HIS A 97 2.14 -4.90 8.10
C HIS A 97 2.06 -3.80 9.16
N ALA A 98 1.51 -2.62 8.83
CA ALA A 98 1.34 -1.56 9.82
C ALA A 98 0.33 -1.94 10.91
N LEU A 99 -0.82 -2.50 10.52
CA LEU A 99 -1.85 -2.95 11.46
C LEU A 99 -1.32 -4.07 12.37
N ALA A 100 -0.55 -5.01 11.82
CA ALA A 100 0.02 -6.12 12.58
C ALA A 100 1.01 -5.61 13.66
N ARG A 101 1.87 -4.65 13.32
CA ARG A 101 2.79 -4.01 14.29
C ARG A 101 2.04 -3.29 15.41
N ASN A 102 0.85 -2.78 15.13
CA ASN A 102 0.00 -2.07 16.08
C ASN A 102 -1.08 -2.96 16.72
N VAL A 103 -1.03 -4.29 16.50
CA VAL A 103 -1.95 -5.28 17.06
C VAL A 103 -3.43 -5.01 16.69
N MET A 104 -3.67 -4.36 15.55
CA MET A 104 -5.00 -4.04 15.02
C MET A 104 -5.54 -5.19 14.16
N THR A 105 -5.73 -6.35 14.78
CA THR A 105 -5.95 -7.60 14.04
C THR A 105 -7.33 -7.74 13.41
N GLU A 106 -8.35 -7.15 14.02
CA GLU A 106 -9.71 -7.08 13.51
C GLU A 106 -9.76 -6.24 12.24
N ASP A 107 -9.03 -5.13 12.21
CA ASP A 107 -8.91 -4.27 11.04
C ASP A 107 -8.22 -4.99 9.86
N ILE A 108 -7.27 -5.90 10.14
CA ILE A 108 -6.67 -6.76 9.11
C ILE A 108 -7.74 -7.66 8.48
N ASP A 109 -8.58 -8.29 9.30
CA ASP A 109 -9.62 -9.16 8.77
C ASP A 109 -10.65 -8.39 7.94
N HIS A 110 -11.05 -7.21 8.39
CA HIS A 110 -11.92 -6.33 7.62
C HIS A 110 -11.29 -5.92 6.28
N LEU A 111 -9.99 -5.60 6.29
CA LEU A 111 -9.27 -5.24 5.07
C LEU A 111 -9.24 -6.38 4.04
N ILE A 112 -9.05 -7.62 4.49
CA ILE A 112 -9.04 -8.80 3.60
C ILE A 112 -10.46 -9.15 3.13
N LEU A 113 -11.48 -8.98 3.98
CA LEU A 113 -12.88 -9.15 3.59
C LEU A 113 -13.27 -8.18 2.47
N ASP A 114 -12.89 -6.91 2.60
CA ASP A 114 -13.15 -5.92 1.57
C ASP A 114 -12.46 -6.26 0.24
N LEU A 115 -11.19 -6.71 0.31
CA LEU A 115 -10.46 -7.17 -0.87
C LEU A 115 -11.17 -8.35 -1.57
N GLU A 116 -11.76 -9.27 -0.79
CA GLU A 116 -12.54 -10.38 -1.35
C GLU A 116 -13.82 -9.89 -2.04
N MET A 117 -14.51 -8.90 -1.46
CA MET A 117 -15.72 -8.30 -2.04
C MET A 117 -15.45 -7.51 -3.32
N GLU A 118 -14.25 -6.95 -3.47
CA GLU A 118 -13.81 -6.21 -4.67
C GLU A 118 -13.60 -7.08 -5.91
N GLY A 119 -13.76 -8.40 -5.79
CA GLY A 119 -13.94 -9.29 -6.95
C GLY A 119 -12.65 -9.88 -7.51
N GLY A 120 -11.52 -9.75 -6.81
CA GLY A 120 -10.33 -10.55 -7.09
C GLY A 120 -9.01 -9.81 -7.01
N ILE A 121 -7.94 -10.59 -7.11
CA ILE A 121 -6.55 -10.13 -7.07
C ILE A 121 -5.91 -10.33 -8.44
N GLU A 122 -5.17 -9.34 -8.90
CA GLU A 122 -4.27 -9.53 -10.05
C GLU A 122 -3.04 -10.32 -9.58
N CYS A 123 -2.55 -11.23 -10.41
CA CYS A 123 -1.36 -12.04 -10.12
C CYS A 123 -0.09 -11.18 -10.18
N ASP A 124 0.05 -10.23 -9.26
CA ASP A 124 1.34 -9.65 -8.90
C ASP A 124 1.99 -10.59 -7.88
N ASN A 125 2.92 -11.41 -8.37
CA ASN A 125 3.62 -12.41 -7.55
C ASN A 125 4.29 -11.77 -6.34
N LYS A 126 4.76 -10.52 -6.40
CA LYS A 126 5.40 -9.88 -5.25
C LYS A 126 4.36 -9.39 -4.24
N GLY A 127 3.39 -8.59 -4.69
CA GLY A 127 2.36 -8.02 -3.80
C GLY A 127 1.54 -9.09 -3.08
N ILE A 128 1.27 -10.22 -3.76
CA ILE A 128 0.52 -11.31 -3.15
C ILE A 128 1.32 -12.09 -2.10
N ILE A 129 2.62 -12.31 -2.33
CA ILE A 129 3.52 -12.95 -1.37
C ILE A 129 3.65 -12.06 -0.13
N ASP A 130 3.93 -10.77 -0.33
CA ASP A 130 4.11 -9.81 0.76
C ASP A 130 2.81 -9.67 1.58
N LEU A 131 1.64 -9.62 0.93
CA LEU A 131 0.34 -9.59 1.60
C LEU A 131 0.11 -10.87 2.43
N THR A 132 0.36 -12.03 1.83
CA THR A 132 0.20 -13.33 2.49
C THR A 132 1.13 -13.45 3.71
N GLN A 133 2.39 -13.02 3.58
CA GLN A 133 3.34 -12.99 4.69
C GLN A 133 2.88 -12.06 5.82
N GLY A 134 2.35 -10.88 5.49
CA GLY A 134 1.80 -9.96 6.47
C GLY A 134 0.65 -10.57 7.28
N VAL A 135 -0.30 -11.24 6.61
CA VAL A 135 -1.47 -11.85 7.26
C VAL A 135 -1.08 -13.08 8.11
N ILE A 136 -0.15 -13.91 7.63
CA ILE A 136 0.42 -15.03 8.40
C ILE A 136 1.17 -14.49 9.64
N GLY A 137 1.98 -13.45 9.47
CA GLY A 137 2.71 -12.81 10.57
C GLY A 137 1.80 -12.22 11.65
N ALA A 138 0.56 -11.88 11.30
CA ALA A 138 -0.48 -11.41 12.22
C ALA A 138 -1.35 -12.55 12.82
N ASP A 139 -1.02 -13.82 12.57
CA ASP A 139 -1.77 -15.03 12.97
C ASP A 139 -3.27 -15.01 12.55
N ARG A 140 -3.58 -14.36 11.42
CA ARG A 140 -4.96 -14.29 10.90
C ARG A 140 -5.25 -15.45 9.95
N ARG A 141 -5.55 -16.61 10.53
CA ARG A 141 -5.74 -17.86 9.78
C ARG A 141 -6.89 -17.80 8.78
N GLU A 142 -8.04 -17.27 9.16
CA GLU A 142 -9.20 -17.16 8.26
C GLU A 142 -8.90 -16.24 7.07
N SER A 143 -8.31 -15.09 7.34
CA SER A 143 -7.86 -14.13 6.32
C SER A 143 -6.80 -14.74 5.39
N THR A 144 -5.90 -15.58 5.92
CA THR A 144 -4.95 -16.34 5.09
C THR A 144 -5.68 -17.27 4.13
N VAL A 145 -6.66 -18.04 4.61
CA VAL A 145 -7.48 -18.94 3.77
C VAL A 145 -8.24 -18.16 2.70
N ARG A 146 -8.77 -16.97 3.02
CA ARG A 146 -9.43 -16.10 2.03
C ARG A 146 -8.49 -15.69 0.90
N ILE A 147 -7.27 -15.27 1.22
CA ILE A 147 -6.26 -14.91 0.21
C ILE A 147 -5.96 -16.11 -0.71
N TYR A 148 -5.76 -17.31 -0.15
CA TYR A 148 -5.58 -18.52 -0.96
C TYR A 148 -6.81 -18.83 -1.84
N GLY A 149 -8.02 -18.58 -1.34
CA GLY A 149 -9.24 -18.70 -2.12
C GLY A 149 -9.26 -17.73 -3.32
N LEU A 150 -8.85 -16.48 -3.10
CA LEU A 150 -8.72 -15.47 -4.14
C LEU A 150 -7.63 -15.82 -5.17
N MET A 151 -6.49 -16.36 -4.74
CA MET A 151 -5.42 -16.87 -5.61
C MET A 151 -5.93 -17.96 -6.54
N LYS A 152 -6.69 -18.91 -5.99
CA LYS A 152 -7.24 -20.03 -6.77
C LYS A 152 -8.26 -19.55 -7.80
N LYS A 153 -9.11 -18.58 -7.44
CA LYS A 153 -10.12 -18.00 -8.34
C LYS A 153 -9.48 -17.19 -9.48
N SER A 154 -8.36 -16.53 -9.22
CA SER A 154 -7.63 -15.69 -10.20
C SER A 154 -6.66 -16.46 -11.09
N GLY A 155 -6.43 -17.76 -10.83
CA GLY A 155 -5.53 -18.58 -11.63
C GLY A 155 -4.04 -18.37 -11.33
N CYS A 156 -3.68 -17.69 -10.23
CA CYS A 156 -2.28 -17.40 -9.86
C CYS A 156 -1.47 -18.62 -9.36
N GLY A 157 -1.94 -19.86 -9.61
CA GLY A 157 -1.35 -21.10 -9.08
C GLY A 157 -0.66 -22.00 -10.10
N SER A 158 -0.52 -21.56 -11.36
CA SER A 158 -0.19 -22.47 -12.49
C SER A 158 1.26 -22.41 -13.00
N SER A 159 2.20 -21.71 -12.36
CA SER A 159 3.56 -21.55 -12.88
C SER A 159 4.67 -22.22 -12.06
N ILE A 160 4.37 -23.22 -11.22
CA ILE A 160 5.43 -24.14 -10.78
C ILE A 160 5.58 -25.19 -11.88
N GLN A 161 6.37 -24.87 -12.91
CA GLN A 161 7.02 -25.92 -13.69
C GLN A 161 7.98 -26.61 -12.74
N SER A 162 7.66 -27.84 -12.37
CA SER A 162 8.65 -28.76 -11.80
C SER A 162 9.66 -29.03 -12.92
N ASP A 163 10.85 -28.44 -12.81
CA ASP A 163 12.00 -28.94 -13.56
C ASP A 163 12.32 -30.34 -12.99
N GLU A 164 12.11 -31.35 -13.83
CA GLU A 164 12.53 -32.75 -13.62
C GLU A 164 14.02 -32.92 -13.92
#